data_AF-A0A5B0DAG3-F1
#
_entry.id   AF-A0A5B0DAG3-F1
#
_cell.length_a   1.000
_cell.length_b   1.000
_cell.length_c   1.000
_cell.angle_alpha   90.00
_cell.angle_beta   90.00
_cell.angle_gamma   90.00
#
_symmetry.space_group_name_H-M   'P 1'
#
loop_
_entity.id
_entity.type
_entity.pdbx_description
1 polymer ?
#
loop_
_entity_poly.entity_id
_entity_poly.type
_entity_poly.pdbx_seq_one_letter_code
_entity_poly.pdbx_strand_id
1 'polypeptide(L)'
;MTAVLERPAEYLDLLEEEFDDIDGGAITVGAVVGIITAAIATGAALYGAGQVAGERAYYAGLRNSYYQQIKWQVRGGVISFAGSIGLAGAVAGGIVMTGFENKFYSMS
;
A
#
# COMPACT_ATOMS: atom_id res chain seq x y z
N MET A 1 7.58 -9.88 17.73
CA MET A 1 8.66 -9.09 17.12
C MET A 1 8.11 -8.50 15.85
N THR A 2 7.63 -7.25 15.91
CA THR A 2 6.98 -6.57 14.79
C THR A 2 8.08 -6.10 13.84
N ALA A 3 8.15 -6.64 12.63
CA ALA A 3 9.12 -6.18 11.64
C ALA A 3 8.75 -4.73 11.25
N VAL A 4 9.50 -3.76 11.79
CA VAL A 4 9.44 -2.37 11.34
C VAL A 4 10.19 -2.34 10.01
N LEU A 5 9.46 -2.24 8.91
CA LEU A 5 10.05 -2.04 7.59
C LEU A 5 10.42 -0.57 7.48
N GLU A 6 11.72 -0.29 7.48
CA GLU A 6 12.28 1.05 7.46
C GLU A 6 12.09 1.74 6.09
N ARG A 7 11.89 3.06 6.15
CA ARG A 7 11.74 3.97 5.00
C ARG A 7 13.04 3.98 4.16
N PRO A 8 12.98 4.10 2.82
CA PRO A 8 14.17 4.22 1.98
C PRO A 8 15.02 5.46 2.35
N ALA A 9 16.35 5.32 2.29
CA ALA A 9 17.34 6.31 2.76
C ALA A 9 17.16 7.72 2.16
N GLU A 10 16.70 7.80 0.92
CA GLU A 10 16.48 9.05 0.18
C GLU A 10 15.37 9.94 0.77
N TYR A 11 14.56 9.40 1.68
CA TYR A 11 13.43 10.10 2.30
C TYR A 11 13.58 10.30 3.81
N LEU A 12 14.77 10.00 4.35
CA LEU A 12 15.04 10.16 5.79
C LEU A 12 15.13 11.63 6.22
N ASP A 13 15.49 12.52 5.28
CA ASP A 13 15.75 13.94 5.57
C ASP A 13 14.51 14.84 5.42
N LEU A 14 13.38 14.30 4.95
CA LEU A 14 12.12 15.05 4.87
C LEU A 14 11.44 15.06 6.25
N LEU A 15 11.29 16.26 6.83
CA LEU A 15 10.63 16.49 8.13
C LEU A 15 9.12 16.23 8.02
N GLU A 16 8.52 15.60 9.04
CA GLU A 16 7.07 15.28 9.11
C GLU A 16 6.15 16.49 8.85
N GLU A 17 6.60 17.71 9.16
CA GLU A 17 5.87 18.97 9.01
C GLU A 17 5.84 19.48 7.55
N GLU A 18 6.87 19.17 6.75
CA GLU A 18 6.91 19.49 5.30
C GLU A 18 5.96 18.57 4.48
N PHE A 19 5.46 17.48 5.10
CA PHE A 19 4.45 16.61 4.50
C PHE A 19 3.04 17.16 4.66
N ASP A 20 2.69 17.80 5.77
CA ASP A 20 1.33 18.31 5.99
C ASP A 20 1.00 19.48 5.03
N ASP A 21 2.00 20.29 4.68
CA ASP A 21 1.84 21.47 3.81
C ASP A 21 1.82 21.15 2.30
N ILE A 22 2.35 20.00 1.87
CA ILE A 22 2.33 19.57 0.45
C ILE A 22 1.06 18.77 0.13
N ASP A 23 0.49 18.08 1.10
CA ASP A 23 -0.35 16.90 0.83
C ASP A 23 -1.81 17.02 1.23
N GLY A 24 -2.30 18.22 1.62
CA GLY A 24 -3.73 18.50 1.78
C GLY A 24 -4.55 17.30 2.27
N GLY A 25 -4.18 16.73 3.42
CA GLY A 25 -4.73 15.49 3.95
C GLY A 25 -4.19 14.21 3.28
N ALA A 26 -2.90 13.93 3.40
CA ALA A 26 -2.32 12.65 2.97
C ALA A 26 -3.02 11.45 3.62
N ILE A 27 -3.42 10.47 2.82
CA ILE A 27 -3.98 9.23 3.36
C ILE A 27 -2.90 8.46 4.13
N THR A 28 -3.24 7.99 5.32
CA THR A 28 -2.29 7.27 6.17
C THR A 28 -1.93 5.90 5.60
N VAL A 29 -0.77 5.35 6.00
CA VAL A 29 -0.37 3.96 5.69
C VAL A 29 -1.49 2.96 6.03
N GLY A 30 -2.17 3.16 7.16
CA GLY A 30 -3.29 2.33 7.61
C GLY A 30 -4.48 2.38 6.65
N ALA A 31 -4.78 3.55 6.08
CA ALA A 31 -5.85 3.68 5.08
C ALA A 31 -5.51 2.92 3.79
N VAL A 32 -4.26 2.99 3.31
CA VAL A 32 -3.81 2.24 2.12
C VAL A 32 -3.92 0.74 2.35
N VAL A 33 -3.41 0.25 3.48
CA VAL A 33 -3.50 -1.18 3.85
C VAL A 33 -4.97 -1.60 3.95
N GLY A 34 -5.83 -0.79 4.58
CA GLY A 34 -7.26 -1.08 4.71
C GLY A 34 -7.98 -1.19 3.36
N ILE A 35 -7.66 -0.33 2.39
CA ILE A 35 -8.22 -0.41 1.04
C ILE A 35 -7.82 -1.74 0.37
N ILE A 36 -6.56 -2.14 0.49
CA ILE A 36 -6.04 -3.36 -0.13
C ILE A 36 -6.61 -4.61 0.54
N THR A 37 -6.66 -4.67 1.88
CA THR A 37 -7.20 -5.84 2.59
C THR A 37 -8.70 -6.00 2.37
N ALA A 38 -9.46 -4.92 2.25
CA ALA A 38 -10.87 -4.97 1.86
C ALA A 38 -11.06 -5.53 0.44
N ALA A 39 -10.16 -5.22 -0.50
CA ALA A 39 -10.17 -5.79 -1.84
C ALA A 39 -9.84 -7.30 -1.84
N ILE A 40 -8.95 -7.75 -0.95
CA ILE A 40 -8.67 -9.19 -0.76
C ILE A 40 -9.90 -9.92 -0.21
N ALA A 41 -10.56 -9.34 0.81
CA ALA A 41 -11.69 -9.96 1.49
C ALA A 41 -12.93 -10.14 0.59
N THR A 42 -13.06 -9.35 -0.48
CA THR A 42 -14.18 -9.43 -1.42
C THR A 42 -14.06 -10.57 -2.46
N GLY A 43 -12.98 -11.35 -2.43
CA GLY A 43 -12.91 -12.65 -3.14
C GLY A 43 -12.78 -12.58 -4.66
N ALA A 44 -12.47 -11.42 -5.24
CA ALA A 44 -12.23 -11.26 -6.68
C ALA A 44 -10.86 -11.82 -7.11
N ALA A 45 -10.64 -11.95 -8.42
CA ALA A 45 -9.34 -12.33 -8.99
C ALA A 45 -8.23 -11.46 -8.38
N LEU A 46 -7.28 -12.10 -7.68
CA LEU A 46 -6.30 -11.46 -6.80
C LEU A 46 -5.60 -10.24 -7.42
N TYR A 47 -5.17 -10.35 -8.67
CA TYR A 47 -4.53 -9.26 -9.39
C TYR A 47 -5.50 -8.11 -9.69
N GLY A 48 -6.72 -8.41 -10.14
CA GLY A 48 -7.76 -7.42 -10.42
C GLY A 48 -8.23 -6.69 -9.16
N ALA A 49 -8.34 -7.40 -8.03
CA ALA A 49 -8.59 -6.81 -6.72
C ALA A 49 -7.49 -5.80 -6.35
N GLY A 50 -6.23 -6.16 -6.62
CA GLY A 50 -5.09 -5.25 -6.53
C GLY A 50 -5.30 -3.99 -7.37
N GLN A 51 -5.64 -4.14 -8.65
CA GLN A 51 -5.85 -2.98 -9.53
C GLN A 51 -6.94 -2.03 -9.00
N VAL A 52 -8.09 -2.56 -8.57
CA VAL A 52 -9.17 -1.74 -8.00
C VAL A 52 -8.70 -1.01 -6.73
N ALA A 53 -7.91 -1.67 -5.88
CA ALA A 53 -7.34 -1.02 -4.70
C ALA A 53 -6.34 0.10 -5.08
N GLY A 54 -5.53 -0.11 -6.12
CA GLY A 54 -4.59 0.91 -6.63
C GLY A 54 -5.31 2.15 -7.15
N GLU A 55 -6.40 1.94 -7.88
CA GLU A 55 -7.27 3.02 -8.37
C GLU A 55 -7.95 3.78 -7.22
N ARG A 56 -8.48 3.06 -6.23
CA ARG A 56 -9.10 3.68 -5.05
C ARG A 56 -8.09 4.48 -4.22
N ALA A 57 -6.88 3.96 -4.02
CA ALA A 57 -5.85 4.68 -3.28
C ALA A 57 -5.42 5.97 -3.99
N TYR A 58 -5.29 5.94 -5.32
CA TYR A 58 -5.01 7.14 -6.11
C TYR A 58 -6.10 8.20 -5.96
N TYR A 59 -7.37 7.83 -6.15
CA TYR A 59 -8.49 8.77 -5.99
C TYR A 59 -8.70 9.21 -4.54
N ALA A 60 -8.24 8.43 -3.56
CA ALA A 60 -8.23 8.83 -2.16
C ALA A 60 -7.13 9.87 -1.85
N GLY A 61 -6.23 10.16 -2.79
CA GLY A 61 -5.18 11.17 -2.64
C GLY A 61 -3.77 10.61 -2.46
N LEU A 62 -3.57 9.29 -2.59
CA LEU A 62 -2.22 8.71 -2.51
C LEU A 62 -1.35 9.23 -3.67
N ARG A 63 -0.31 9.97 -3.34
CA ARG A 63 0.69 10.43 -4.30
C ARG A 63 1.85 9.45 -4.40
N ASN A 64 2.44 9.35 -5.59
CA ASN A 64 3.56 8.43 -5.83
C ASN A 64 4.78 8.77 -4.99
N SER A 65 5.09 10.06 -4.82
CA SER A 65 6.17 10.53 -3.93
C SER A 65 6.03 9.96 -2.51
N TYR A 66 4.85 10.11 -1.91
CA TYR A 66 4.56 9.55 -0.58
C TYR A 66 4.55 8.02 -0.59
N TYR A 67 3.93 7.40 -1.59
CA TYR A 67 3.87 5.94 -1.68
C TYR A 67 5.25 5.28 -1.73
N GLN A 68 6.24 5.84 -2.45
CA GLN A 68 7.60 5.27 -2.48
C GLN A 68 8.24 5.21 -1.08
N GLN A 69 7.88 6.14 -0.19
CA GLN A 69 8.40 6.19 1.17
C GLN A 69 7.79 5.11 2.06
N ILE A 70 6.47 4.89 1.94
CA ILE A 70 5.72 3.94 2.75
C ILE A 70 5.57 2.56 2.09
N LYS A 71 6.13 2.39 0.88
CA LYS A 71 5.94 1.22 0.02
C LYS A 71 6.18 -0.10 0.74
N TRP A 72 7.32 -0.20 1.44
CA TRP A 72 7.67 -1.41 2.15
C TRP A 72 6.76 -1.67 3.34
N GLN A 73 6.35 -0.63 4.07
CA GLN A 73 5.39 -0.74 5.17
C GLN A 73 4.01 -1.23 4.67
N VAL A 74 3.52 -0.69 3.56
CA VAL A 74 2.26 -1.13 2.93
C VAL A 74 2.36 -2.59 2.47
N ARG A 75 3.44 -2.96 1.75
CA ARG A 75 3.68 -4.35 1.31
C ARG A 75 3.73 -5.31 2.50
N GLY A 76 4.49 -4.96 3.54
CA GLY A 76 4.62 -5.77 4.75
C GLY A 76 3.31 -5.94 5.49
N GLY A 77 2.53 -4.87 5.64
CA GLY A 77 1.20 -4.91 6.26
C GLY A 77 0.23 -5.82 5.51
N VAL A 78 0.15 -5.68 4.19
CA VAL A 78 -0.74 -6.50 3.35
C VAL A 78 -0.32 -7.96 3.35
N ILE A 79 0.97 -8.26 3.17
CA ILE A 79 1.47 -9.65 3.17
C ILE A 79 1.31 -10.27 4.55
N SER A 80 1.54 -9.53 5.64
CA SER A 80 1.35 -10.05 7.00
C SER A 80 -0.13 -10.34 7.28
N PHE A 81 -1.03 -9.46 6.86
CA PHE A 81 -2.48 -9.70 6.96
C PHE A 81 -2.89 -10.94 6.16
N ALA A 82 -2.54 -10.98 4.87
CA ALA A 82 -2.92 -12.10 4.02
C ALA A 82 -2.22 -13.41 4.44
N GLY A 83 -1.01 -13.34 4.98
CA GLY A 83 -0.28 -14.50 5.52
C GLY A 83 -0.87 -15.07 6.81
N SER A 84 -1.69 -14.32 7.54
CA SER A 84 -2.37 -14.82 8.76
C SER A 84 -3.29 -16.01 8.51
N ILE A 85 -3.76 -16.19 7.26
CA ILE A 85 -4.57 -17.34 6.82
C ILE A 85 -3.73 -18.44 6.15
N GLY A 86 -2.41 -18.36 6.24
CA GLY A 86 -1.46 -19.37 5.76
C GLY A 86 -0.60 -18.92 4.57
N LEU A 87 0.30 -19.81 4.15
CA LEU A 87 1.30 -19.52 3.11
C LEU A 87 0.66 -19.17 1.75
N ALA A 88 -0.46 -19.83 1.40
CA ALA A 88 -1.24 -19.49 0.22
C ALA A 88 -1.79 -18.05 0.29
N GLY A 89 -2.16 -17.58 1.48
CA GLY A 89 -2.60 -16.21 1.70
C GLY A 89 -1.47 -15.19 1.55
N ALA A 90 -0.26 -15.50 2.05
CA ALA A 90 0.90 -14.64 1.83
C ALA A 90 1.24 -14.48 0.33
N VAL A 91 1.19 -15.58 -0.43
CA VAL A 91 1.37 -15.56 -1.89
C VAL A 91 0.25 -14.73 -2.56
N ALA A 92 -1.00 -14.91 -2.13
CA ALA A 92 -2.12 -14.14 -2.63
C ALA A 92 -1.97 -12.64 -2.36
N GLY A 93 -1.50 -12.25 -1.17
CA GLY A 93 -1.17 -10.88 -0.82
C GLY A 93 -0.11 -10.27 -1.73
N GLY A 94 0.91 -11.04 -2.13
CA GLY A 94 1.91 -10.62 -3.11
C GLY A 94 1.32 -10.38 -4.51
N ILE A 95 0.39 -11.22 -4.96
CA ILE A 95 -0.30 -11.05 -6.26
C ILE A 95 -1.16 -9.78 -6.24
N VAL A 96 -1.89 -9.55 -5.15
CA VAL A 96 -2.73 -8.36 -4.96
C VAL A 96 -1.86 -7.09 -4.94
N MET A 97 -0.75 -7.09 -4.20
CA MET A 97 0.20 -5.97 -4.20
C MET A 97 0.76 -5.68 -5.59
N THR A 98 1.02 -6.73 -6.37
CA THR A 98 1.49 -6.56 -7.75
C THR A 98 0.44 -5.87 -8.61
N GLY A 99 -0.83 -6.28 -8.51
CA GLY A 99 -1.94 -5.62 -9.20
C GLY A 99 -2.14 -4.17 -8.76
N PHE A 100 -2.07 -3.92 -7.46
CA PHE A 100 -2.16 -2.59 -6.85
C PHE A 100 -1.12 -1.66 -7.44
N GLU A 101 0.15 -2.04 -7.39
CA GLU A 101 1.24 -1.19 -7.83
C GLU A 101 1.19 -0.92 -9.34
N ASN A 102 0.94 -1.96 -10.15
CA ASN A 102 0.85 -1.79 -11.60
C ASN A 102 -0.24 -0.80 -11.99
N LYS A 103 -1.41 -0.87 -11.36
CA LYS A 103 -2.50 0.09 -11.62
C LYS A 103 -2.18 1.46 -11.05
N PHE A 104 -1.72 1.55 -9.80
CA PHE A 104 -1.37 2.81 -9.14
C PHE A 104 -0.33 3.60 -9.95
N TYR A 105 0.75 2.97 -10.38
CA TYR A 105 1.79 3.61 -11.20
C TYR A 105 1.31 4.00 -12.59
N SER A 106 0.30 3.33 -13.16
CA SER A 106 -0.26 3.70 -14.47
C SER A 106 -1.05 5.01 -14.45
N MET A 107 -1.41 5.51 -13.27
CA MET A 107 -2.20 6.74 -13.09
C MET A 107 -1.37 7.88 -12.47
N SER A 108 -0.15 7.57 -12.03
CA SER A 108 0.74 8.48 -11.31
C SER A 108 1.67 9.25 -12.23
#